data_AF-A0A7T0G0R4-F1
#
_entry.id   AF-A0A7T0G0R4-F1
#
_cell.length_a   1.000
_cell.length_b   1.000
_cell.length_c   1.000
_cell.angle_alpha   90.00
_cell.angle_beta   90.00
_cell.angle_gamma   90.00
#
_symmetry.space_group_name_H-M   'P 1'
#
loop_
_entity.id
_entity.type
_entity.pdbx_description
1 polymer ?
#
loop_
_entity_poly.entity_id
_entity_poly.type
_entity_poly.pdbx_seq_one_letter_code
_entity_poly.pdbx_strand_id
1 'polypeptide(L)'
;MTEDSNGLEEEILELYREPVIGSGYGNTYGEQNLVALVEKYRSLSDEGMHFMSDLVTAYSTSTDLATSYISVGVLHAIGLNDQVEKAYDWAKTQDEAASITSHFDIGKSLSDHFIKNF
;
A
#
# COMPACT_ATOMS: atom_id res chain seq x y z
N MET A 1 -0.19 1.06 -26.49
CA MET A 1 -1.29 0.13 -26.17
C MET A 1 -1.73 0.59 -24.80
N THR A 2 -2.79 1.39 -24.72
CA THR A 2 -3.26 1.94 -23.44
C THR A 2 -3.73 0.76 -22.60
N GLU A 3 -3.04 0.48 -21.50
CA GLU A 3 -3.60 -0.36 -20.45
C GLU A 3 -4.99 0.20 -20.12
N ASP A 4 -6.03 -0.64 -20.23
CA ASP A 4 -7.39 -0.24 -19.88
C ASP A 4 -7.38 0.09 -18.39
N SER A 5 -7.36 1.38 -18.05
CA SER A 5 -7.14 1.85 -16.69
C SER A 5 -8.18 1.29 -15.71
N ASN A 6 -9.39 0.98 -16.20
CA ASN A 6 -10.42 0.34 -15.38
C ASN A 6 -10.06 -1.10 -15.00
N GLY A 7 -9.46 -1.86 -15.91
CA GLY A 7 -9.01 -3.23 -15.62
C GLY A 7 -7.83 -3.25 -14.65
N LEU A 8 -6.87 -2.34 -14.83
CA LEU A 8 -5.72 -2.22 -13.93
C LEU A 8 -6.14 -1.79 -12.50
N GLU A 9 -7.09 -0.87 -12.37
CA GLU A 9 -7.62 -0.46 -11.06
C GLU A 9 -8.28 -1.64 -10.32
N GLU A 10 -9.10 -2.42 -11.01
CA GLU A 10 -9.76 -3.60 -10.45
C GLU A 10 -8.74 -4.65 -9.98
N GLU A 11 -7.73 -4.93 -10.81
CA GLU A 11 -6.63 -5.82 -10.43
C GLU A 11 -5.89 -5.32 -9.17
N ILE A 12 -5.58 -4.02 -9.07
CA ILE A 12 -4.92 -3.46 -7.88
C ILE A 12 -5.83 -3.56 -6.65
N LEU A 13 -7.13 -3.29 -6.80
CA LEU A 13 -8.11 -3.41 -5.73
C LEU A 13 -8.26 -4.84 -5.20
N GLU A 14 -8.19 -5.83 -6.08
CA GLU A 14 -8.19 -7.24 -5.69
C GLU A 14 -6.98 -7.58 -4.81
N LEU A 15 -5.80 -7.04 -5.12
CA LEU A 15 -4.58 -7.28 -4.33
C LEU A 15 -4.66 -6.70 -2.90
N TYR A 16 -5.47 -5.66 -2.66
CA TYR A 16 -5.76 -5.20 -1.29
C TYR A 16 -6.67 -6.15 -0.51
N ARG A 17 -7.49 -6.94 -1.21
CA ARG A 17 -8.55 -7.77 -0.60
C ARG A 17 -8.12 -9.22 -0.46
N GLU A 18 -7.25 -9.70 -1.35
CA GLU A 18 -6.85 -11.09 -1.44
C GLU A 18 -5.34 -11.29 -1.29
N PRO A 19 -4.90 -12.19 -0.38
CA PRO A 19 -5.73 -12.91 0.58
C PRO A 19 -6.30 -11.98 1.66
N VAL A 20 -7.40 -12.39 2.29
CA VAL A 20 -8.00 -11.62 3.39
C VAL A 20 -6.98 -11.51 4.54
N ILE A 21 -6.81 -10.30 5.06
CA ILE A 21 -5.93 -10.05 6.22
C ILE A 21 -6.46 -10.79 7.43
N GLY A 22 -5.59 -11.51 8.14
CA GLY A 22 -5.96 -12.36 9.26
C GLY A 22 -6.50 -13.75 8.87
N SER A 23 -6.52 -14.09 7.57
CA SER A 23 -6.96 -15.42 7.10
C SER A 23 -6.03 -16.57 7.50
N GLY A 24 -4.80 -16.28 7.94
CA GLY A 24 -3.87 -17.28 8.45
C GLY A 24 -2.48 -16.72 8.76
N TYR A 25 -1.57 -17.59 9.20
CA TYR A 25 -0.20 -17.23 9.59
C TYR A 25 0.62 -16.55 8.48
N GLY A 26 0.29 -16.79 7.21
CA GLY A 26 1.00 -16.19 6.07
C GLY A 26 0.57 -14.77 5.73
N ASN A 27 -0.57 -14.30 6.23
CA ASN A 27 -1.11 -12.97 5.94
C ASN A 27 -1.85 -12.39 7.15
N THR A 28 -1.21 -12.44 8.31
CA THR A 28 -1.83 -11.98 9.57
C THR A 28 -2.02 -10.48 9.57
N TYR A 29 -1.07 -9.73 9.00
CA TYR A 29 -1.04 -8.28 8.95
C TYR A 29 -0.97 -7.72 7.53
N GLY A 30 -1.36 -8.50 6.52
CA GLY A 30 -1.36 -8.04 5.12
C GLY A 30 -0.01 -8.14 4.41
N GLU A 31 0.91 -8.98 4.92
CA GLU A 31 2.23 -9.21 4.35
C GLU A 31 2.17 -9.64 2.89
N GLN A 32 1.23 -10.54 2.54
CA GLN A 32 1.07 -11.03 1.17
C GLN A 32 0.44 -9.98 0.27
N ASN A 33 -0.51 -9.19 0.77
CA ASN A 33 -1.10 -8.07 0.02
C ASN A 33 -0.02 -7.05 -0.35
N LEU A 34 0.81 -6.68 0.62
CA LEU A 34 1.91 -5.73 0.43
C LEU A 34 2.91 -6.24 -0.60
N VAL A 35 3.36 -7.49 -0.48
CA VAL A 35 4.27 -8.12 -1.46
C VAL A 35 3.66 -8.12 -2.85
N ALA A 36 2.41 -8.55 -2.98
CA ALA A 36 1.74 -8.63 -4.28
C ALA A 36 1.56 -7.24 -4.92
N LEU A 37 1.23 -6.21 -4.15
CA LEU A 37 1.11 -4.83 -4.64
C LEU A 37 2.47 -4.29 -5.11
N VAL A 38 3.55 -4.53 -4.37
CA VAL A 38 4.89 -4.09 -4.79
C VAL A 38 5.38 -4.85 -6.03
N GLU A 39 5.14 -6.15 -6.11
CA GLU A 39 5.47 -6.95 -7.29
C GLU A 39 4.67 -6.51 -8.51
N LYS A 40 3.36 -6.24 -8.33
CA LYS A 40 2.50 -5.68 -9.37
C LYS A 40 3.08 -4.37 -9.87
N TYR A 41 3.38 -3.42 -8.98
CA TYR A 41 3.99 -2.13 -9.33
C TYR A 41 5.24 -2.32 -10.20
N ARG A 42 6.18 -3.16 -9.76
CA ARG A 42 7.45 -3.41 -10.46
C ARG A 42 7.28 -4.09 -11.83
N SER A 43 6.15 -4.74 -12.07
CA SER A 43 5.84 -5.40 -13.35
C SER A 43 5.20 -4.48 -14.40
N LEU A 44 4.69 -3.32 -13.98
CA LEU A 44 3.93 -2.42 -14.85
C LEU A 44 4.82 -1.63 -15.81
N SER A 45 4.19 -1.08 -16.84
CA SER A 45 4.79 -0.04 -17.68
C SER A 45 5.00 1.25 -16.86
N ASP A 46 5.79 2.21 -17.35
CA ASP A 46 5.94 3.52 -16.69
C ASP A 46 4.57 4.21 -16.49
N GLU A 47 3.67 4.11 -17.47
CA GLU A 47 2.30 4.65 -17.38
C GLU A 47 1.50 3.93 -16.28
N GLY A 48 1.58 2.60 -16.21
CA GLY A 48 0.92 1.80 -15.17
C GLY A 48 1.52 2.03 -13.77
N MET A 49 2.84 2.21 -13.66
CA MET A 49 3.51 2.57 -12.42
C MET A 49 3.03 3.93 -11.92
N HIS A 50 2.90 4.93 -12.80
CA HIS A 50 2.36 6.23 -12.44
C HIS A 50 0.91 6.12 -11.97
N PHE A 51 0.05 5.41 -12.72
CA PHE A 51 -1.34 5.17 -12.34
C PHE A 51 -1.47 4.51 -10.96
N MET A 52 -0.71 3.43 -10.74
CA MET A 52 -0.73 2.72 -9.46
C MET A 52 -0.19 3.58 -8.31
N SER A 53 0.85 4.40 -8.56
CA SER A 53 1.39 5.33 -7.55
C SER A 53 0.33 6.32 -7.08
N ASP A 54 -0.45 6.88 -8.01
CA ASP A 54 -1.51 7.83 -7.70
C ASP A 54 -2.63 7.15 -6.89
N LEU A 55 -3.01 5.94 -7.27
CA LEU A 55 -4.04 5.16 -6.57
C LEU A 55 -3.62 4.80 -5.14
N VAL A 56 -2.41 4.25 -4.97
CA VAL A 56 -1.85 3.90 -3.65
C VAL A 56 -1.67 5.16 -2.79
N THR A 57 -1.28 6.29 -3.39
CA THR A 57 -1.18 7.58 -2.68
C THR A 57 -2.55 8.01 -2.15
N ALA A 58 -3.60 7.93 -2.96
CA ALA A 58 -4.96 8.27 -2.51
C ALA A 58 -5.43 7.35 -1.35
N TYR A 59 -5.11 6.07 -1.43
CA TYR A 59 -5.47 5.08 -0.40
C TYR A 59 -4.66 5.19 0.89
N SER A 60 -3.46 5.76 0.86
CA SER A 60 -2.65 6.03 2.07
C SER A 60 -3.34 6.94 3.09
N THR A 61 -4.34 7.71 2.66
CA THR A 61 -5.17 8.58 3.50
C THR A 61 -6.61 8.09 3.64
N SER A 62 -6.85 6.79 3.44
CA SER A 62 -8.16 6.16 3.67
C SER A 62 -8.47 6.03 5.16
N THR A 63 -9.74 6.17 5.53
CA THR A 63 -10.22 5.84 6.88
C THR A 63 -10.31 4.34 7.13
N ASP A 64 -10.24 3.52 6.07
CA ASP A 64 -10.04 2.08 6.23
C ASP A 64 -8.59 1.80 6.62
N LEU A 65 -8.41 1.27 7.83
CA LEU A 65 -7.09 1.13 8.44
C LEU A 65 -6.21 0.15 7.67
N ALA A 66 -6.79 -0.98 7.24
CA ALA A 66 -6.10 -2.00 6.45
C ALA A 66 -5.56 -1.42 5.14
N THR A 67 -6.43 -0.74 4.39
CA THR A 67 -6.09 -0.10 3.12
C THR A 67 -4.99 0.94 3.32
N SER A 68 -5.13 1.82 4.31
CA SER A 68 -4.19 2.93 4.51
C SER A 68 -2.81 2.47 4.94
N TYR A 69 -2.69 1.53 5.91
CA TYR A 69 -1.36 1.09 6.33
C TYR A 69 -0.65 0.22 5.27
N ILE A 70 -1.38 -0.61 4.53
CA ILE A 70 -0.81 -1.35 3.40
C ILE A 70 -0.29 -0.36 2.36
N SER A 71 -1.08 0.67 2.03
CA SER A 71 -0.67 1.71 1.08
C SER A 71 0.62 2.41 1.51
N VAL A 72 0.73 2.80 2.79
CA VAL A 72 1.95 3.41 3.34
C VAL A 72 3.14 2.45 3.24
N GLY A 73 2.94 1.16 3.53
CA GLY A 73 3.95 0.13 3.33
C GLY A 73 4.42 0.07 1.88
N VAL A 74 3.50 0.02 0.92
CA VAL A 74 3.83 0.00 -0.51
C VAL A 74 4.61 1.26 -0.92
N LEU A 75 4.14 2.46 -0.55
CA LEU A 75 4.83 3.73 -0.87
C LEU A 75 6.26 3.75 -0.33
N HIS A 76 6.46 3.28 0.90
CA HIS A 76 7.78 3.13 1.51
C HIS A 76 8.65 2.15 0.72
N ALA A 77 8.11 1.00 0.33
CA ALA A 77 8.82 -0.04 -0.42
C ALA A 77 9.25 0.38 -1.83
N ILE A 78 8.50 1.26 -2.49
CA ILE A 78 8.81 1.78 -3.83
C ILE A 78 9.59 3.11 -3.79
N GLY A 79 9.91 3.62 -2.60
CA GLY A 79 10.75 4.80 -2.42
C GLY A 79 10.04 6.15 -2.55
N LEU A 80 8.70 6.20 -2.51
CA LEU A 80 7.92 7.43 -2.54
C LEU A 80 7.79 8.06 -1.13
N ASN A 81 8.94 8.36 -0.51
CA ASN A 81 9.03 8.83 0.88
C ASN A 81 8.24 10.13 1.14
N ASP A 82 8.21 11.05 0.18
CA ASP A 82 7.43 12.29 0.31
C ASP A 82 5.93 12.02 0.47
N GLN A 83 5.40 10.96 -0.17
CA GLN A 83 4.00 10.56 -0.02
C GLN A 83 3.75 9.85 1.31
N VAL A 84 4.73 9.07 1.80
CA VAL A 84 4.70 8.52 3.15
C VAL A 84 4.62 9.65 4.18
N GLU A 85 5.49 10.65 4.10
CA GLU A 85 5.47 11.81 5.03
C GLU A 85 4.11 12.53 5.02
N LYS A 86 3.54 12.77 3.84
CA LYS A 86 2.19 13.35 3.72
C LYS A 86 1.10 12.49 4.35
N ALA A 87 1.17 11.17 4.23
CA ALA A 87 0.23 10.27 4.89
C ALA A 87 0.34 10.39 6.43
N TYR A 88 1.56 10.43 6.97
CA TYR A 88 1.77 10.66 8.41
C TYR A 88 1.27 12.04 8.86
N ASP A 89 1.46 13.09 8.06
CA ASP A 89 0.93 14.41 8.36
C ASP A 89 -0.61 14.44 8.34
N TRP A 90 -1.23 13.76 7.38
CA TRP A 90 -2.67 13.55 7.36
C TRP A 90 -3.15 12.76 8.59
N ALA A 91 -2.45 11.71 9.00
CA ALA A 91 -2.83 10.91 10.16
C ALA A 91 -2.87 11.74 11.45
N LYS A 92 -1.96 12.72 11.60
CA LYS A 92 -1.94 13.65 12.76
C LYS A 92 -3.19 14.53 12.86
N THR A 93 -3.93 14.71 11.77
CA THR A 93 -5.17 15.52 11.78
C THR A 93 -6.41 14.70 12.11
N GLN A 94 -6.29 13.38 12.28
CA GLN A 94 -7.42 12.48 12.58
C GLN A 94 -7.61 12.31 14.09
N ASP A 95 -8.84 12.01 14.52
CA ASP A 95 -9.17 11.80 15.94
C ASP A 95 -8.39 10.62 16.55
N GLU A 96 -8.12 9.58 15.76
CA GLU A 96 -7.37 8.38 16.18
C GLU A 96 -5.91 8.38 15.71
N ALA A 97 -5.29 9.57 15.64
CA ALA A 97 -3.95 9.77 15.09
C ALA A 97 -2.92 8.73 15.55
N ALA A 98 -2.82 8.48 16.86
CA ALA A 98 -1.85 7.53 17.42
C ALA A 98 -2.07 6.08 16.95
N SER A 99 -3.33 5.66 16.79
CA SER A 99 -3.67 4.34 16.27
C SER A 99 -3.29 4.22 14.81
N ILE A 100 -3.64 5.21 13.99
CA ILE A 100 -3.33 5.24 12.56
C ILE A 100 -1.82 5.23 12.34
N THR A 101 -1.07 6.10 13.03
CA THR A 101 0.39 6.15 12.90
C THR A 101 1.04 4.84 13.33
N SER A 102 0.53 4.19 14.39
CA SER A 102 1.05 2.88 14.80
C SER A 102 0.83 1.80 13.74
N HIS A 103 -0.27 1.86 12.99
CA HIS A 103 -0.49 0.93 11.87
C HIS A 103 0.42 1.27 10.70
N PHE A 104 0.68 2.54 10.43
CA PHE A 104 1.65 2.94 9.40
C PHE A 104 3.06 2.43 9.72
N ASP A 105 3.46 2.43 11.00
CA ASP A 105 4.71 1.83 11.45
C ASP A 105 4.75 0.32 11.19
N ILE A 106 3.62 -0.38 11.38
CA ILE A 106 3.48 -1.80 11.00
C ILE A 106 3.70 -1.95 9.49
N GLY A 107 2.98 -1.19 8.67
CA GLY A 107 3.12 -1.24 7.20
C GLY A 107 4.56 -1.06 6.73
N LYS A 108 5.28 -0.07 7.27
CA LYS A 108 6.71 0.13 6.98
C LYS A 108 7.57 -1.03 7.45
N SER A 109 7.34 -1.55 8.66
CA SER A 109 8.09 -2.69 9.18
C SER A 109 7.87 -3.96 8.35
N LEU A 110 6.66 -4.19 7.84
CA LEU A 110 6.37 -5.28 6.92
C LEU A 110 7.14 -5.10 5.61
N SER A 111 7.13 -3.89 5.05
CA SER A 111 7.93 -3.57 3.86
C SER A 111 9.41 -3.86 4.06
N ASP A 112 10.01 -3.34 5.13
CA ASP A 112 11.43 -3.54 5.41
C ASP A 112 11.80 -5.02 5.61
N HIS A 113 10.86 -5.83 6.11
CA HIS A 113 11.10 -7.25 6.36
C HIS A 113 10.91 -8.13 5.13
N PHE A 114 9.83 -7.92 4.37
CA PHE A 114 9.39 -8.81 3.30
C PHE A 114 9.82 -8.32 1.91
N ILE A 115 10.02 -7.02 1.72
CA ILE A 115 10.43 -6.46 0.44
C ILE A 115 11.93 -6.22 0.45
N LYS A 116 12.67 -7.14 -0.17
CA LYS A 116 14.09 -6.93 -0.41
C LYS A 116 14.29 -5.94 -1.55
N ASN A 117 15.21 -4.99 -1.36
CA ASN A 117 15.78 -4.19 -2.43
C ASN A 117 16.51 -5.16 -3.39
N PHE A 118 15.94 -5.38 -4.57
CA PHE A 118 16.63 -6.06 -5.68
C PHE A 118 17.19 -5.01 -6.63
#